data_AF-A0A9W9D1T0-F1
#
_entry.id   AF-A0A9W9D1T0-F1
#
_cell.length_a   1.000
_cell.length_b   1.000
_cell.length_c   1.000
_cell.angle_alpha   90.00
_cell.angle_beta   90.00
_cell.angle_gamma   90.00
#
_symmetry.space_group_name_H-M   'P 1'
#
loop_
_entity.id
_entity.type
_entity.pdbx_description
1 polymer ?
#
loop_
_entity_poly.entity_id
_entity_poly.type
_entity_poly.pdbx_seq_one_letter_code
_entity_poly.pdbx_strand_id
1 'polypeptide(L)'
;MPCPTSMRSLLAMGLLACSTLVSAIRIRDDGDDSSSLHWPRCPHVWRGIGEELKHWFIDDEGFCSDLAAQAVRLPFHDCFPSGGCDGSIILSDECTARGENEQLIPICGVLYKISLDYGVGAADLINFAASIANKACPWGPYIPFYIGRKDNSTAADPNQIPPPTLDASDLVQVFQARNFSAIDVVALVGAHSCGANLTFVPFDTTPGEMDSPTYYTQVLTGSAPTILASDKSLALDPSTTDA
;
A
#
# COMPACT_ATOMS: atom_id res chain seq x y z
N MET A 1 1.57 9.65 16.23
CA MET A 1 1.73 8.27 15.70
C MET A 1 3.00 7.69 16.32
N PRO A 2 2.97 6.51 16.95
CA PRO A 2 4.21 5.82 17.32
C PRO A 2 4.91 5.31 16.05
N CYS A 3 6.19 5.66 15.85
CA CYS A 3 7.01 5.13 14.76
C CYS A 3 7.47 3.73 15.13
N PRO A 4 7.16 2.66 14.41
CA PRO A 4 7.88 1.43 14.60
C PRO A 4 9.27 1.56 13.92
N THR A 5 10.35 1.32 14.67
CA THR A 5 11.74 1.47 14.18
C THR A 5 12.22 0.16 13.55
N SER A 6 13.05 0.29 12.50
CA SER A 6 13.97 -0.71 11.92
C SER A 6 13.67 -2.20 12.17
N MET A 7 13.44 -2.94 11.07
CA MET A 7 13.29 -4.41 11.04
C MET A 7 14.50 -5.20 11.57
N ARG A 8 15.60 -4.52 11.96
CA ARG A 8 16.86 -5.14 12.42
C ARG A 8 16.82 -5.71 13.85
N SER A 9 15.74 -5.52 14.62
CA SER A 9 15.68 -5.97 16.02
C SER A 9 14.83 -7.23 16.28
N LEU A 10 14.29 -7.89 15.26
CA LEU A 10 13.42 -9.08 15.42
C LEU A 10 14.12 -10.44 15.22
N LEU A 11 15.45 -10.47 15.08
CA LEU A 11 16.20 -11.72 14.84
C LEU A 11 16.79 -12.37 16.11
N ALA A 12 16.34 -12.00 17.30
CA ALA A 12 16.82 -12.61 18.55
C ALA A 12 15.70 -12.89 19.55
N MET A 13 14.82 -13.84 19.24
CA MET A 13 14.23 -14.70 20.27
C MET A 13 13.76 -16.00 19.63
N GLY A 14 14.46 -17.08 19.97
CA GLY A 14 14.24 -18.41 19.43
C GLY A 14 12.95 -19.07 19.91
N LEU A 15 12.51 -20.01 19.08
CA LEU A 15 11.81 -21.26 19.40
C LEU A 15 11.54 -21.51 20.90
N LEU A 16 10.26 -21.51 21.33
CA LEU A 16 9.49 -22.71 21.71
C LEU A 16 8.09 -22.35 22.27
N ALA A 17 7.13 -23.21 21.91
CA ALA A 17 5.91 -23.61 22.64
C ALA A 17 4.60 -22.78 22.53
N CYS A 18 3.67 -23.34 21.75
CA CYS A 18 2.41 -23.94 22.21
C CYS A 18 1.39 -23.07 23.00
N SER A 19 0.30 -22.72 22.30
CA SER A 19 -1.12 -22.81 22.70
C SER A 19 -1.69 -21.99 23.88
N THR A 20 -2.76 -21.29 23.51
CA THR A 20 -3.86 -20.70 24.33
C THR A 20 -3.57 -19.40 25.10
N LEU A 21 -4.28 -18.33 24.72
CA LEU A 21 -5.42 -17.79 25.48
C LEU A 21 -5.91 -16.47 24.87
N VAL A 22 -7.20 -16.45 24.50
CA VAL A 22 -7.99 -15.23 24.30
C VAL A 22 -8.22 -14.60 25.68
N SER A 23 -7.74 -13.37 25.90
CA SER A 23 -8.41 -12.38 26.76
C SER A 23 -7.71 -11.01 26.72
N ALA A 24 -8.48 -10.01 26.28
CA ALA A 24 -8.52 -8.63 26.74
C ALA A 24 -7.20 -7.85 26.88
N ILE A 25 -6.92 -6.99 25.90
CA ILE A 25 -6.24 -5.72 26.17
C ILE A 25 -7.33 -4.65 26.29
N ARG A 26 -7.71 -4.35 27.55
CA ARG A 26 -8.34 -3.07 27.87
C ARG A 26 -7.26 -1.99 27.75
N ILE A 27 -7.56 -0.90 27.05
CA ILE A 27 -6.72 0.31 27.11
C ILE A 27 -6.79 0.83 28.55
N ARG A 28 -5.66 0.77 29.24
CA ARG A 28 -5.47 1.44 30.53
C ARG A 28 -4.87 2.81 30.24
N ASP A 29 -5.62 3.84 30.61
CA ASP A 29 -5.16 5.23 30.60
C ASP A 29 -4.55 5.47 31.99
N ASP A 30 -3.25 5.24 32.12
CA ASP A 30 -2.49 5.56 33.33
C ASP A 30 -1.36 6.50 32.91
N GLY A 31 -1.51 7.79 33.23
CA GLY A 31 -0.40 8.71 33.28
C GLY A 31 0.45 8.42 34.51
N ASP A 32 1.73 8.13 34.34
CA ASP A 32 2.87 8.86 34.93
C ASP A 32 4.21 8.19 34.53
N ASP A 33 5.25 9.01 34.58
CA ASP A 33 6.64 8.93 34.17
C ASP A 33 7.43 7.65 34.55
N SER A 34 8.05 7.02 33.54
CA SER A 34 9.32 6.30 33.71
C SER A 34 10.24 6.48 32.50
N SER A 35 10.99 7.58 32.54
CA SER A 35 12.27 7.76 31.87
C SER A 35 13.18 6.51 31.91
N SER A 36 13.33 5.82 30.78
CA SER A 36 14.58 5.18 30.27
C SER A 36 14.40 4.10 29.19
N LEU A 37 13.30 4.10 28.43
CA LEU A 37 13.33 3.64 27.03
C LEU A 37 12.96 4.83 26.13
N HIS A 38 13.95 5.64 25.76
CA HIS A 38 13.75 6.72 24.81
C HIS A 38 13.56 6.12 23.42
N TRP A 39 12.34 5.68 23.13
CA TRP A 39 11.95 5.31 21.80
C TRP A 39 12.01 6.56 20.91
N PRO A 40 12.76 6.57 19.80
CA PRO A 40 12.85 7.74 18.96
C PRO A 40 11.44 8.13 18.53
N ARG A 41 11.00 9.34 18.91
CA ARG A 41 9.83 9.95 18.26
C ARG A 41 10.10 9.95 16.76
N CYS A 42 9.10 9.68 15.92
CA CYS A 42 9.27 9.79 14.46
C CYS A 42 9.98 11.12 14.17
N PRO A 43 11.02 11.12 13.30
CA PRO A 43 11.70 12.35 12.95
C PRO A 43 10.68 13.42 12.53
N HIS A 44 10.83 14.62 13.07
CA HIS A 44 9.84 15.71 12.93
C HIS A 44 9.46 15.99 11.47
N VAL A 45 10.38 15.74 10.53
CA VAL A 45 10.19 15.85 9.09
C VAL A 45 8.97 15.07 8.59
N TRP A 46 8.74 13.85 9.07
CA TRP A 46 7.64 12.99 8.62
C TRP A 46 6.27 13.48 9.06
N ARG A 47 6.19 14.27 10.14
CA ARG A 47 4.93 14.92 10.53
C ARG A 47 4.53 15.97 9.50
N GLY A 48 5.47 16.83 9.10
CA GLY A 48 5.21 17.88 8.11
C GLY A 48 4.83 17.28 6.76
N ILE A 49 5.57 16.27 6.30
CA ILE A 49 5.24 15.55 5.06
C ILE A 49 3.85 14.91 5.14
N GLY A 50 3.50 14.29 6.27
CA GLY A 50 2.20 13.64 6.43
C GLY A 50 1.04 14.62 6.45
N GLU A 51 1.22 15.80 7.04
CA GLU A 51 0.25 16.89 6.98
C GLU A 51 0.08 17.39 5.56
N GLU A 52 1.17 17.63 4.83
CA GLU A 52 1.12 18.03 3.42
C GLU A 52 0.36 16.99 2.58
N LEU A 53 0.84 15.74 2.55
CA LEU A 53 0.23 14.65 1.77
C LEU A 53 -1.27 14.47 2.06
N LYS A 54 -1.68 14.60 3.32
CA LYS A 54 -3.10 14.52 3.68
C LYS A 54 -3.96 15.57 2.95
N HIS A 55 -3.46 16.79 2.76
CA HIS A 55 -4.18 17.83 2.00
C HIS A 55 -4.30 17.48 0.52
N TRP A 56 -3.34 16.74 -0.04
CA TRP A 56 -3.41 16.29 -1.43
C TRP A 56 -4.30 15.06 -1.61
N PHE A 57 -4.51 14.26 -0.55
CA PHE A 57 -5.18 12.97 -0.65
C PHE A 57 -6.69 13.01 -0.45
N ILE A 58 -7.23 14.12 0.06
CA ILE A 58 -8.68 14.29 0.28
C ILE A 58 -9.17 15.46 -0.56
N ASP A 59 -10.26 15.25 -1.30
CA ASP A 59 -10.93 16.31 -2.06
C ASP A 59 -11.79 17.22 -1.16
N ASP A 60 -12.42 18.22 -1.77
CA ASP A 60 -13.23 19.21 -1.04
C ASP A 60 -14.48 18.58 -0.40
N GLU A 61 -14.92 17.43 -0.90
CA GLU A 61 -16.06 16.66 -0.42
C GLU A 61 -15.70 15.65 0.68
N GLY A 62 -14.40 15.40 0.92
CA GLY A 62 -13.92 14.49 1.95
C GLY A 62 -13.63 13.07 1.46
N PHE A 63 -13.61 12.84 0.14
CA PHE A 63 -13.31 11.56 -0.49
C PHE A 63 -11.84 11.43 -0.92
N CYS A 64 -11.41 10.20 -1.22
CA CYS A 64 -10.10 9.94 -1.80
C CYS A 64 -9.95 10.66 -3.15
N SER A 65 -8.88 11.44 -3.28
CA SER A 65 -8.47 11.98 -4.58
C SER A 65 -7.76 10.94 -5.46
N ASP A 66 -7.58 11.26 -6.74
CA ASP A 66 -6.74 10.47 -7.66
C ASP A 66 -5.30 10.30 -7.15
N LEU A 67 -4.74 11.29 -6.46
CA LEU A 67 -3.39 11.19 -5.88
C LEU A 67 -3.33 10.20 -4.72
N ALA A 68 -4.41 10.07 -3.95
CA ALA A 68 -4.52 9.06 -2.90
C ALA A 68 -4.56 7.66 -3.52
N ALA A 69 -5.40 7.45 -4.53
CA ALA A 69 -5.49 6.20 -5.30
C ALA A 69 -4.13 5.79 -5.88
N GLN A 70 -3.43 6.73 -6.52
CA GLN A 70 -2.10 6.50 -7.08
C GLN A 70 -1.07 6.20 -5.99
N ALA A 71 -1.11 6.90 -4.84
CA ALA A 71 -0.22 6.64 -3.72
C ALA A 71 -0.43 5.25 -3.09
N VAL A 72 -1.67 4.75 -3.08
CA VAL A 72 -1.99 3.38 -2.61
C VAL A 72 -1.44 2.33 -3.57
N ARG A 73 -1.51 2.60 -4.89
CA ARG A 73 -0.97 1.72 -5.94
C ARG A 73 0.55 1.70 -5.99
N LEU A 74 1.20 2.82 -5.70
CA LEU A 74 2.62 3.04 -5.95
C LEU A 74 3.56 2.02 -5.27
N PRO A 75 3.38 1.60 -3.99
CA PRO A 75 4.22 0.58 -3.38
C PRO A 75 4.18 -0.76 -4.11
N PHE A 76 3.03 -1.17 -4.67
CA PHE A 76 2.99 -2.39 -5.48
C PHE A 76 3.91 -2.26 -6.70
N HIS A 77 3.88 -1.12 -7.37
CA HIS A 77 4.71 -0.90 -8.56
C HIS A 77 6.21 -0.70 -8.27
N ASP A 78 6.57 -0.21 -7.08
CA ASP A 78 7.97 -0.12 -6.63
C ASP A 78 8.49 -1.47 -6.09
N CYS A 79 7.72 -2.09 -5.20
CA CYS A 79 8.16 -3.26 -4.44
C CYS A 79 8.02 -4.58 -5.19
N PHE A 80 7.12 -4.65 -6.18
CA PHE A 80 6.86 -5.88 -6.89
C PHE A 80 7.98 -6.22 -7.90
N PRO A 81 8.56 -5.29 -8.66
CA PRO A 81 9.73 -5.61 -9.47
C PRO A 81 10.98 -6.01 -8.65
N SER A 82 12.01 -6.49 -9.33
CA SER A 82 13.32 -6.83 -8.77
C SER A 82 13.97 -5.57 -8.20
N GLY A 83 14.47 -5.63 -6.97
CA GLY A 83 14.96 -4.45 -6.23
C GLY A 83 14.16 -4.22 -4.95
N GLY A 84 12.88 -4.58 -4.98
CA GLY A 84 11.98 -4.43 -3.85
C GLY A 84 11.66 -2.95 -3.60
N CYS A 85 11.24 -2.63 -2.37
CA CYS A 85 10.86 -1.26 -2.01
C CYS A 85 12.09 -0.34 -1.89
N ASP A 86 12.66 0.08 -3.00
CA ASP A 86 13.93 0.83 -3.07
C ASP A 86 13.80 2.19 -3.76
N GLY A 87 12.59 2.60 -4.14
CA GLY A 87 12.31 3.89 -4.74
C GLY A 87 12.80 4.03 -6.18
N SER A 88 13.28 2.94 -6.80
CA SER A 88 13.73 2.92 -8.19
C SER A 88 12.65 3.40 -9.16
N ILE A 89 11.36 3.18 -8.85
CA ILE A 89 10.27 3.64 -9.71
C ILE A 89 10.28 5.16 -9.95
N ILE A 90 10.67 5.94 -8.92
CA ILE A 90 10.83 7.40 -9.00
C ILE A 90 12.24 7.75 -9.46
N LEU A 91 13.26 7.10 -8.90
CA LEU A 91 14.66 7.49 -9.04
C LEU A 91 15.31 7.07 -10.37
N SER A 92 14.62 6.25 -11.17
CA SER A 92 15.08 5.77 -12.48
C SER A 92 14.04 5.97 -13.60
N ASP A 93 13.15 6.96 -13.41
CA ASP A 93 12.15 7.40 -14.39
C ASP A 93 11.13 6.33 -14.85
N GLU A 94 10.97 5.23 -14.10
CA GLU A 94 10.09 4.13 -14.50
C GLU A 94 8.61 4.55 -14.61
N CYS A 95 8.17 5.57 -13.86
CA CYS A 95 6.79 6.09 -13.99
C CYS A 95 6.50 6.60 -15.41
N THR A 96 7.51 7.12 -16.10
CA THR A 96 7.37 7.66 -17.48
C THR A 96 7.88 6.70 -18.55
N ALA A 97 8.82 5.81 -18.19
CA ALA A 97 9.44 4.88 -19.13
C ALA A 97 8.61 3.61 -19.38
N ARG A 98 7.64 3.30 -18.52
CA ARG A 98 6.86 2.06 -18.56
C ARG A 98 5.36 2.32 -18.65
N GLY A 99 4.70 1.72 -19.64
CA GLY A 99 3.27 1.95 -19.92
C GLY A 99 2.37 1.50 -18.78
N GLU A 100 2.74 0.42 -18.07
CA GLU A 100 2.00 -0.03 -16.90
C GLU A 100 2.00 0.98 -15.74
N ASN A 101 2.93 1.94 -15.74
CA ASN A 101 3.07 2.96 -14.70
C ASN A 101 2.49 4.33 -15.11
N GLU A 102 1.87 4.48 -16.28
CA GLU A 102 1.47 5.79 -16.83
C GLU A 102 0.58 6.60 -15.87
N GLN A 103 -0.37 5.96 -15.19
CA GLN A 103 -1.24 6.64 -14.21
C GLN A 103 -0.54 7.04 -12.90
N LEU A 104 0.69 6.58 -12.66
CA LEU A 104 1.48 6.95 -11.49
C LEU A 104 2.32 8.22 -11.72
N ILE A 105 2.40 8.72 -12.94
CA ILE A 105 3.17 9.92 -13.28
C ILE A 105 2.87 11.11 -12.34
N PRO A 106 1.60 11.46 -12.03
CA PRO A 106 1.31 12.59 -11.15
C PRO A 106 1.87 12.40 -9.74
N ILE A 107 1.58 11.26 -9.08
CA ILE A 107 2.08 11.00 -7.73
C ILE A 107 3.61 10.88 -7.69
N CYS A 108 4.25 10.29 -8.71
CA CYS A 108 5.70 10.21 -8.77
C CYS A 108 6.33 11.61 -8.80
N GLY A 109 5.75 12.54 -9.56
CA GLY A 109 6.19 13.94 -9.57
C GLY A 109 6.04 14.64 -8.22
N VAL A 110 4.90 14.45 -7.55
CA VAL A 110 4.64 15.01 -6.20
C VAL A 110 5.67 14.48 -5.20
N LEU A 111 5.84 13.16 -5.13
CA LEU A 111 6.76 12.54 -4.17
C LEU A 111 8.22 12.86 -4.50
N TYR A 112 8.61 12.95 -5.78
CA TYR A 112 9.94 13.39 -6.14
C TYR A 112 10.22 14.81 -5.62
N LYS A 113 9.28 15.74 -5.79
CA LYS A 113 9.41 17.11 -5.27
C LYS A 113 9.53 17.14 -3.75
N ILE A 114 8.68 16.40 -3.04
CA ILE A 114 8.72 16.29 -1.57
C ILE A 114 10.06 15.71 -1.11
N SER A 115 10.60 14.70 -1.82
CA SER A 115 11.90 14.10 -1.48
C SER A 115 13.02 15.14 -1.49
N LEU A 116 13.01 16.04 -2.49
CA LEU A 116 13.98 17.13 -2.63
C LEU A 116 13.78 18.21 -1.57
N ASP A 117 12.53 18.60 -1.32
CA ASP A 117 12.21 19.71 -0.39
C ASP A 117 12.52 19.36 1.07
N TYR A 118 12.29 18.10 1.46
CA TYR A 118 12.49 17.63 2.83
C TYR A 118 13.79 16.85 3.03
N GLY A 119 14.52 16.54 1.96
CA GLY A 119 15.76 15.76 2.03
C GLY A 119 15.55 14.33 2.56
N VAL A 120 14.47 13.67 2.14
CA VAL A 120 14.13 12.29 2.53
C VAL A 120 14.26 11.35 1.34
N GLY A 121 14.56 10.08 1.61
CA GLY A 121 14.69 9.07 0.55
C GLY A 121 13.35 8.74 -0.11
N ALA A 122 13.37 8.52 -1.43
CA ALA A 122 12.18 8.20 -2.21
C ALA A 122 11.54 6.87 -1.78
N ALA A 123 12.36 5.87 -1.42
CA ALA A 123 11.89 4.54 -1.05
C ALA A 123 10.99 4.58 0.21
N ASP A 124 11.41 5.33 1.23
CA ASP A 124 10.62 5.54 2.43
C ASP A 124 9.40 6.43 2.14
N LEU A 125 9.55 7.46 1.31
CA LEU A 125 8.46 8.38 0.99
C LEU A 125 7.30 7.71 0.25
N ILE A 126 7.56 6.79 -0.69
CA ILE A 126 6.53 6.01 -1.40
C ILE A 126 5.65 5.25 -0.41
N ASN A 127 6.28 4.52 0.52
CA ASN A 127 5.58 3.70 1.49
C ASN A 127 4.87 4.56 2.55
N PHE A 128 5.45 5.71 2.91
CA PHE A 128 4.81 6.67 3.80
C PHE A 128 3.57 7.29 3.16
N ALA A 129 3.65 7.68 1.88
CA ALA A 129 2.54 8.24 1.13
C ALA A 129 1.35 7.27 1.07
N ALA A 130 1.61 5.99 0.77
CA ALA A 130 0.56 4.98 0.80
C ALA A 130 -0.10 4.84 2.18
N SER A 131 0.69 4.85 3.26
CA SER A 131 0.17 4.79 4.64
C SER A 131 -0.72 6.01 4.98
N ILE A 132 -0.30 7.22 4.56
CA ILE A 132 -1.10 8.43 4.76
C ILE A 132 -2.36 8.41 3.91
N ALA A 133 -2.30 7.97 2.65
CA ALA A 133 -3.46 7.84 1.76
C ALA A 133 -4.50 6.88 2.35
N ASN A 134 -4.08 5.67 2.73
CA ASN A 134 -4.94 4.68 3.40
C ASN A 134 -5.56 5.26 4.68
N LYS A 135 -4.81 6.04 5.47
CA LYS A 135 -5.34 6.60 6.71
C LYS A 135 -6.28 7.80 6.49
N ALA A 136 -6.06 8.58 5.43
CA ALA A 136 -6.84 9.77 5.14
C ALA A 136 -8.19 9.42 4.50
N CYS A 137 -8.17 8.45 3.58
CA CYS A 137 -9.33 7.99 2.83
C CYS A 137 -10.48 7.47 3.72
N PRO A 138 -11.75 7.76 3.38
CA PRO A 138 -12.89 7.13 4.03
C PRO A 138 -12.78 5.60 4.01
N TRP A 139 -13.05 4.98 5.16
CA TRP A 139 -12.94 3.53 5.37
C TRP A 139 -11.56 2.90 5.19
N GLY A 140 -10.55 3.71 4.87
CA GLY A 140 -9.21 3.21 4.63
C GLY A 140 -8.54 2.65 5.89
N PRO A 141 -7.76 1.56 5.75
CA PRO A 141 -7.15 0.88 6.88
C PRO A 141 -6.00 1.70 7.49
N TYR A 142 -5.74 1.47 8.78
CA TYR A 142 -4.48 1.93 9.36
C TYR A 142 -3.35 0.95 9.01
N ILE A 143 -2.47 1.37 8.11
CA ILE A 143 -1.26 0.60 7.74
C ILE A 143 -0.04 1.24 8.41
N PRO A 144 0.66 0.52 9.30
CA PRO A 144 1.86 1.06 9.93
C PRO A 144 2.98 1.26 8.89
N PHE A 145 3.73 2.35 9.06
CA PHE A 145 4.88 2.67 8.23
C PHE A 145 6.17 2.61 9.04
N TYR A 146 7.24 2.16 8.39
CA TYR A 146 8.58 2.03 8.95
C TYR A 146 9.56 2.76 8.05
N ILE A 147 10.55 3.46 8.63
CA ILE A 147 11.64 4.11 7.91
C ILE A 147 12.91 3.26 7.90
N GLY A 148 13.79 3.53 6.94
CA GLY A 148 15.12 2.94 6.82
C GLY A 148 15.36 2.18 5.51
N ARG A 149 14.49 2.34 4.50
CA ARG A 149 14.77 1.83 3.16
C ARG A 149 15.97 2.56 2.55
N LYS A 150 16.72 1.85 1.73
CA LYS A 150 17.85 2.41 1.01
C LYS A 150 17.40 2.72 -0.42
N ASP A 151 17.57 3.96 -0.81
CA ASP A 151 17.29 4.40 -2.18
C ASP A 151 18.20 3.68 -3.20
N ASN A 152 17.61 3.36 -4.34
CA ASN A 152 18.28 2.80 -5.50
C ASN A 152 17.83 3.54 -6.77
N SER A 153 18.77 4.08 -7.53
CA SER A 153 18.50 4.76 -8.80
C SER A 153 18.73 3.85 -10.02
N THR A 154 18.73 2.54 -9.81
CA THR A 154 18.83 1.54 -10.89
C THR A 154 17.44 1.00 -11.14
N ALA A 155 16.99 1.07 -12.39
CA ALA A 155 15.69 0.53 -12.76
C ALA A 155 15.61 -0.98 -12.51
N ALA A 156 14.45 -1.43 -12.06
CA ALA A 156 14.12 -2.84 -11.97
C ALA A 156 14.06 -3.49 -13.37
N ASP A 157 14.07 -4.82 -13.41
CA ASP A 157 13.82 -5.54 -14.65
C ASP A 157 12.36 -5.33 -15.10
N PRO A 158 12.12 -5.04 -16.39
CA PRO A 158 10.76 -4.83 -16.90
C PRO A 158 9.94 -6.12 -16.92
N ASN A 159 8.62 -6.00 -17.08
CA ASN A 159 7.67 -7.12 -17.24
C ASN A 159 7.59 -8.08 -16.03
N GLN A 160 7.81 -7.59 -14.81
CA GLN A 160 7.71 -8.38 -13.59
C GLN A 160 6.42 -8.16 -12.79
N ILE A 161 5.60 -7.19 -13.20
CA ILE A 161 4.28 -6.95 -12.61
C ILE A 161 3.26 -7.90 -13.26
N PRO A 162 2.40 -8.60 -12.49
CA PRO A 162 1.38 -9.48 -13.04
C PRO A 162 0.41 -8.67 -13.90
N PRO A 163 0.09 -9.11 -15.14
CA PRO A 163 -0.86 -8.40 -15.97
C PRO A 163 -2.27 -8.54 -15.41
N PRO A 164 -3.18 -7.58 -15.69
CA PRO A 164 -4.58 -7.63 -15.25
C PRO A 164 -5.41 -8.76 -15.90
N THR A 165 -4.78 -9.56 -16.76
CA THR A 165 -5.35 -10.71 -17.46
C THR A 165 -4.87 -12.04 -16.91
N LEU A 166 -3.99 -12.05 -15.90
CA LEU A 166 -3.49 -13.27 -15.30
C LEU A 166 -4.62 -13.97 -14.54
N ASP A 167 -4.75 -15.28 -14.70
CA ASP A 167 -5.76 -16.06 -13.97
C ASP A 167 -5.41 -16.20 -12.48
N ALA A 168 -6.39 -16.61 -11.68
CA ALA A 168 -6.26 -16.69 -10.23
C ALA A 168 -5.15 -17.64 -9.77
N SER A 169 -5.03 -18.81 -10.41
CA SER A 169 -4.02 -19.82 -10.06
C SER A 169 -2.61 -19.26 -10.25
N ASP A 170 -2.35 -18.69 -11.43
CA ASP A 170 -1.05 -18.12 -11.76
C ASP A 170 -0.76 -16.86 -10.92
N LEU A 171 -1.77 -16.02 -10.68
CA LEU A 171 -1.63 -14.84 -9.84
C LEU A 171 -1.28 -15.22 -8.41
N VAL A 172 -2.00 -16.17 -7.80
CA VAL A 172 -1.69 -16.70 -6.46
C VAL A 172 -0.28 -17.29 -6.43
N GLN A 173 0.14 -18.06 -7.45
CA GLN A 173 1.49 -18.63 -7.50
C GLN A 173 2.58 -17.55 -7.53
N VAL A 174 2.38 -16.50 -8.32
CA VAL A 174 3.31 -15.37 -8.45
C VAL A 174 3.46 -14.60 -7.13
N PHE A 175 2.37 -14.46 -6.36
CA PHE A 175 2.40 -13.86 -5.03
C PHE A 175 2.97 -14.81 -3.95
N GLN A 176 2.70 -16.11 -4.05
CA GLN A 176 3.28 -17.13 -3.16
C GLN A 176 4.80 -17.19 -3.25
N ALA A 177 5.38 -16.96 -4.45
CA ALA A 177 6.83 -16.81 -4.63
C ALA A 177 7.44 -15.67 -3.78
N ARG A 178 6.59 -14.83 -3.16
CA ARG A 178 6.95 -13.69 -2.32
C ARG A 178 6.36 -13.80 -0.91
N ASN A 179 5.98 -15.01 -0.53
CA ASN A 179 5.43 -15.35 0.78
C ASN A 179 4.06 -14.74 1.09
N PHE A 180 3.27 -14.41 0.06
CA PHE A 180 1.87 -14.04 0.24
C PHE A 180 0.98 -15.28 0.05
N SER A 181 0.04 -15.48 0.98
CA SER A 181 -1.02 -16.47 0.86
C SER A 181 -2.11 -16.00 -0.11
N ALA A 182 -3.02 -16.89 -0.51
CA ALA A 182 -4.19 -16.52 -1.32
C ALA A 182 -5.07 -15.46 -0.61
N ILE A 183 -5.19 -15.53 0.72
CA ILE A 183 -5.90 -14.54 1.54
C ILE A 183 -5.19 -13.17 1.46
N ASP A 184 -3.87 -13.16 1.49
CA ASP A 184 -3.12 -11.90 1.35
C ASP A 184 -3.30 -11.29 -0.04
N VAL A 185 -3.37 -12.10 -1.10
CA VAL A 185 -3.67 -11.62 -2.47
C VAL A 185 -5.03 -10.98 -2.53
N VAL A 186 -6.07 -11.64 -1.99
CA VAL A 186 -7.42 -11.08 -1.91
C VAL A 186 -7.38 -9.76 -1.14
N ALA A 187 -6.78 -9.73 0.05
CA ALA A 187 -6.67 -8.51 0.85
C ALA A 187 -5.98 -7.35 0.11
N LEU A 188 -4.92 -7.62 -0.66
CA LEU A 188 -4.22 -6.61 -1.47
C LEU A 188 -5.07 -6.08 -2.62
N VAL A 189 -5.85 -6.95 -3.28
CA VAL A 189 -6.75 -6.57 -4.38
C VAL A 189 -7.88 -5.65 -3.89
N GLY A 190 -8.19 -5.65 -2.59
CA GLY A 190 -9.09 -4.67 -1.97
C GLY A 190 -8.71 -3.20 -2.20
N ALA A 191 -7.44 -2.90 -2.53
CA ALA A 191 -6.99 -1.57 -2.93
C ALA A 191 -7.71 -1.03 -4.18
N HIS A 192 -8.24 -1.90 -5.05
CA HIS A 192 -9.01 -1.49 -6.23
C HIS A 192 -10.31 -0.77 -5.88
N SER A 193 -10.81 -0.87 -4.64
CA SER A 193 -11.99 -0.11 -4.18
C SER A 193 -11.82 1.41 -4.32
N CYS A 194 -10.59 1.92 -4.25
CA CYS A 194 -10.29 3.33 -4.52
C CYS A 194 -9.53 3.54 -5.84
N GLY A 195 -9.74 2.65 -6.84
CA GLY A 195 -8.97 2.62 -8.07
C GLY A 195 -9.80 2.73 -9.35
N ALA A 196 -9.11 2.95 -10.47
CA ALA A 196 -9.68 2.99 -11.81
C ALA A 196 -8.77 2.31 -12.83
N ASN A 197 -9.34 1.85 -13.95
CA ASN A 197 -8.57 1.31 -15.07
C ASN A 197 -7.79 2.41 -15.82
N LEU A 198 -6.96 2.03 -16.80
CA LEU A 198 -6.14 2.96 -17.60
C LEU A 198 -6.94 4.05 -18.34
N THR A 199 -8.24 3.85 -18.54
CA THR A 199 -9.16 4.83 -19.15
C THR A 199 -9.95 5.64 -18.12
N PHE A 200 -9.53 5.61 -16.85
CA PHE A 200 -10.16 6.32 -15.72
C PHE A 200 -11.60 5.89 -15.43
N VAL A 201 -11.96 4.63 -15.74
CA VAL A 201 -13.23 4.04 -15.30
C VAL A 201 -13.02 3.37 -13.93
N PRO A 202 -13.75 3.76 -12.89
CA PRO A 202 -13.69 3.18 -11.55
C PRO A 202 -13.93 1.67 -11.50
N PHE A 203 -13.26 0.98 -10.57
CA PHE A 203 -13.46 -0.46 -10.33
C PHE A 203 -14.67 -0.79 -9.44
N ASP A 204 -15.31 0.22 -8.83
CA ASP A 204 -16.60 0.12 -8.17
C ASP A 204 -17.40 1.43 -8.31
N THR A 205 -18.56 1.52 -7.66
CA THR A 205 -19.41 2.73 -7.70
C THR A 205 -19.02 3.81 -6.70
N THR A 206 -18.05 3.56 -5.84
CA THR A 206 -17.64 4.40 -4.70
C THR A 206 -16.13 4.63 -4.69
N PRO A 207 -15.49 5.04 -5.81
CA PRO A 207 -14.02 5.13 -5.92
C PRO A 207 -13.35 6.14 -4.95
N GLY A 208 -14.15 7.02 -4.35
CA GLY A 208 -13.73 7.96 -3.32
C GLY A 208 -13.65 7.35 -1.91
N GLU A 209 -14.02 6.08 -1.75
CA GLU A 209 -14.11 5.36 -0.50
C GLU A 209 -13.32 4.05 -0.61
N MET A 210 -12.59 3.67 0.43
CA MET A 210 -11.93 2.35 0.51
C MET A 210 -12.88 1.32 1.13
N ASP A 211 -14.07 1.18 0.54
CA ASP A 211 -15.14 0.33 1.04
C ASP A 211 -15.15 -1.05 0.35
N SER A 212 -14.15 -1.88 0.69
CA SER A 212 -13.98 -3.20 0.06
C SER A 212 -15.24 -4.08 -0.04
N PRO A 213 -16.23 -4.06 0.89
CA PRO A 213 -17.49 -4.79 0.69
C PRO A 213 -18.25 -4.41 -0.58
N THR A 214 -18.28 -3.13 -0.96
CA THR A 214 -18.91 -2.66 -2.20
C THR A 214 -18.16 -3.22 -3.40
N TYR A 215 -16.83 -2.99 -3.45
CA TYR A 215 -15.96 -3.52 -4.50
C TYR A 215 -16.13 -5.03 -4.71
N TYR A 216 -15.94 -5.85 -3.67
CA TYR A 216 -16.02 -7.32 -3.82
C TYR A 216 -17.41 -7.78 -4.24
N THR A 217 -18.48 -7.17 -3.70
CA THR A 217 -19.86 -7.51 -4.10
C THR A 217 -20.07 -7.22 -5.59
N GLN A 218 -19.57 -6.10 -6.08
CA GLN A 218 -19.75 -5.71 -7.48
C GLN A 218 -18.90 -6.53 -8.46
N VAL A 219 -17.70 -6.92 -8.05
CA VAL A 219 -16.88 -7.87 -8.83
C VAL A 219 -17.57 -9.23 -8.92
N LEU A 220 -18.07 -9.76 -7.81
CA LEU A 220 -18.78 -11.06 -7.75
C LEU A 220 -20.07 -11.07 -8.57
N THR A 221 -20.85 -10.00 -8.51
CA THR A 221 -22.14 -9.89 -9.22
C THR A 221 -22.01 -9.39 -10.65
N GLY A 222 -20.83 -8.89 -11.04
CA GLY A 222 -20.60 -8.32 -12.36
C GLY A 222 -21.24 -6.95 -12.55
N SER A 223 -21.57 -6.23 -11.47
CA SER A 223 -22.27 -4.94 -11.53
C SER A 223 -21.34 -3.72 -11.45
N ALA A 224 -20.03 -3.93 -11.28
CA ALA A 224 -19.07 -2.84 -11.21
C ALA A 224 -18.95 -2.09 -12.55
N PRO A 225 -18.58 -0.79 -12.57
CA PRO A 225 -18.43 -0.04 -13.82
C PRO A 225 -17.39 -0.65 -14.77
N THR A 226 -16.30 -1.19 -14.22
CA THR A 226 -15.32 -2.01 -14.95
C THR A 226 -14.74 -3.07 -14.01
N ILE A 227 -14.31 -4.21 -14.57
CA ILE A 227 -13.77 -5.33 -13.81
C ILE A 227 -12.54 -5.86 -14.54
N LEU A 228 -11.40 -5.98 -13.85
CA LEU A 228 -10.22 -6.62 -14.41
C LEU A 228 -10.45 -8.13 -14.55
N ALA A 229 -9.86 -8.73 -15.58
CA ALA A 229 -10.00 -10.17 -15.79
C ALA A 229 -9.38 -10.98 -14.62
N SER A 230 -8.28 -10.49 -14.05
CA SER A 230 -7.66 -11.04 -12.83
C SER A 230 -8.59 -11.01 -11.63
N ASP A 231 -9.26 -9.88 -11.39
CA ASP A 231 -10.13 -9.70 -10.23
C ASP A 231 -11.36 -10.59 -10.34
N LYS A 232 -11.93 -10.68 -11.55
CA LYS A 232 -13.01 -11.63 -11.85
C LYS A 232 -12.56 -13.07 -11.69
N SER A 233 -11.34 -13.40 -12.10
CA SER A 233 -10.80 -14.75 -11.94
C SER A 233 -10.65 -15.09 -10.45
N LEU A 234 -10.07 -14.20 -9.65
CA LEU A 234 -9.92 -14.37 -8.20
C LEU A 234 -11.29 -14.52 -7.50
N ALA A 235 -12.27 -13.72 -7.90
CA ALA A 235 -13.61 -13.78 -7.30
C ALA A 235 -14.34 -15.11 -7.53
N LEU A 236 -13.95 -15.87 -8.56
CA LEU A 236 -14.57 -17.15 -8.95
C LEU A 236 -13.73 -18.37 -8.59
N ASP A 237 -12.48 -18.18 -8.13
CA ASP A 237 -11.57 -19.28 -7.87
C ASP A 237 -11.78 -19.88 -6.46
N PRO A 238 -11.97 -21.22 -6.33
CA PRO A 238 -12.22 -21.85 -5.03
C PRO A 238 -11.12 -21.65 -3.99
N SER A 239 -9.88 -21.36 -4.40
CA SER A 239 -8.76 -21.10 -3.48
C SER A 239 -8.82 -19.72 -2.83
N THR A 240 -9.69 -18.84 -3.32
CA THR A 240 -9.83 -17.44 -2.88
C THR A 240 -11.26 -17.08 -2.46
N THR A 241 -12.26 -17.95 -2.66
CA THR A 241 -13.67 -17.66 -2.32
C THR A 241 -14.03 -17.74 -0.83
N ASP A 242 -13.18 -18.37 0.00
CA ASP A 242 -13.33 -18.45 1.46
C ASP A 242 -12.44 -17.44 2.22
N ALA A 243 -11.78 -16.54 1.48
CA ALA A 243 -10.84 -15.53 2.02
C ALA A 243 -11.55 -14.26 2.49
#